data_AF-A0A7C0VV57-F1
#
_entry.id   AF-A0A7C0VV57-F1
#
_cell.length_a   1.000
_cell.length_b   1.000
_cell.length_c   1.000
_cell.angle_alpha   90.00
_cell.angle_beta   90.00
_cell.angle_gamma   90.00
#
_symmetry.space_group_name_H-M   'P 1'
#
loop_
_entity.id
_entity.type
_entity.pdbx_description
1 polymer ?
#
loop_
_entity_poly.entity_id
_entity_poly.type
_entity_poly.pdbx_seq_one_letter_code
_entity_poly.pdbx_strand_id
1 'polypeptide(L)'
;MGDILGNGVSALLAFQRSLATVSHNISNVNTPGYTRQRTDLSTRPPQFTGVGYIGTGVQVTGIERVYDAFLNRQVVTNTAAESQLAQFHQLAGQVDNLLGNRSAGLSASLQRF
;
A
#
# COMPACT_ATOMS: atom_id res chain seq x y z
N MET A 1 -20.10 -5.75 -38.40
CA MET A 1 -21.06 -6.35 -37.45
C MET A 1 -20.36 -6.69 -36.13
N GLY A 2 -19.88 -5.68 -35.41
CA GLY A 2 -19.18 -5.86 -34.15
C GLY A 2 -19.25 -4.54 -33.39
N ASP A 3 -20.48 -4.13 -33.05
CA ASP A 3 -20.73 -2.74 -32.61
C ASP A 3 -21.58 -2.67 -31.34
N ILE A 4 -22.65 -3.48 -31.20
CA ILE A 4 -23.43 -3.52 -29.94
C ILE A 4 -23.11 -4.74 -29.07
N LEU A 5 -22.98 -5.92 -29.68
CA LEU A 5 -22.75 -7.16 -28.95
C LEU A 5 -21.35 -7.20 -28.31
N GLY A 6 -20.32 -6.74 -29.04
CA GLY A 6 -18.96 -6.65 -28.50
C GLY A 6 -18.87 -5.67 -27.32
N ASN A 7 -19.55 -4.52 -27.43
CA ASN A 7 -19.63 -3.53 -26.37
C ASN A 7 -20.39 -4.09 -25.14
N GLY A 8 -21.53 -4.74 -25.35
CA GLY A 8 -22.30 -5.40 -24.30
C GLY A 8 -21.52 -6.51 -23.58
N VAL A 9 -20.83 -7.37 -24.32
CA VAL A 9 -19.96 -8.42 -23.73
C VAL A 9 -18.84 -7.81 -22.91
N SER A 10 -18.18 -6.76 -23.42
CA SER A 10 -17.11 -6.08 -22.67
C SER A 10 -17.62 -5.47 -21.36
N ALA A 11 -18.81 -4.87 -21.38
CA ALA A 11 -19.44 -4.32 -20.19
C ALA A 11 -19.80 -5.41 -19.18
N LEU A 12 -20.43 -6.50 -19.62
CA LEU A 12 -20.78 -7.63 -18.74
C LEU A 12 -19.55 -8.21 -18.05
N LEU A 13 -18.46 -8.45 -18.79
CA LEU A 13 -17.22 -8.97 -18.23
C LEU A 13 -16.56 -7.98 -17.25
N ALA A 14 -16.60 -6.68 -17.55
CA ALA A 14 -16.06 -5.64 -16.68
C ALA A 14 -16.85 -5.53 -15.36
N PHE A 15 -18.17 -5.57 -15.43
CA PHE A 15 -19.02 -5.54 -14.24
C PHE A 15 -18.98 -6.85 -13.45
N GLN A 16 -18.84 -8.00 -14.11
CA GLN A 16 -18.61 -9.28 -13.41
C GLN A 16 -17.34 -9.22 -12.54
N ARG A 17 -16.25 -8.65 -13.06
CA ARG A 17 -15.01 -8.43 -12.29
C ARG A 17 -15.21 -7.42 -11.16
N SER A 18 -15.95 -6.34 -11.43
CA SER A 18 -16.28 -5.34 -10.41
C SER A 18 -17.08 -5.97 -9.26
N LEU A 19 -18.04 -6.84 -9.56
CA LEU A 19 -18.80 -7.59 -8.56
C LEU A 19 -17.93 -8.59 -7.79
N ALA A 20 -16.94 -9.22 -8.44
CA ALA A 20 -15.97 -10.07 -7.74
C ALA A 20 -15.16 -9.26 -6.71
N THR A 21 -14.73 -8.04 -7.04
CA THR A 21 -14.07 -7.13 -6.09
C THR A 21 -15.02 -6.71 -4.96
N VAL A 22 -16.29 -6.43 -5.25
CA VAL A 22 -17.30 -6.15 -4.21
C VAL A 22 -17.48 -7.34 -3.28
N SER A 23 -17.60 -8.56 -3.82
CA SER A 23 -17.71 -9.80 -3.04
C SER A 23 -16.49 -10.01 -2.14
N HIS A 24 -15.29 -9.79 -2.67
CA HIS A 24 -14.05 -9.86 -1.91
C HIS A 24 -14.01 -8.83 -0.77
N ASN A 25 -14.44 -7.59 -1.02
CA ASN A 25 -14.53 -6.54 -0.01
C ASN A 25 -15.50 -6.92 1.13
N ILE A 26 -16.70 -7.38 0.78
CA ILE A 26 -17.72 -7.78 1.77
C ILE A 26 -17.19 -8.93 2.63
N SER A 27 -16.55 -9.92 2.00
CA SER A 27 -16.05 -11.11 2.71
C SER A 27 -14.92 -10.79 3.69
N ASN A 28 -14.16 -9.71 3.46
CA ASN A 28 -12.99 -9.35 4.27
C ASN A 28 -13.19 -8.07 5.09
N VAL A 29 -14.40 -7.52 5.15
CA VAL A 29 -14.67 -6.24 5.81
C VAL A 29 -14.28 -6.22 7.29
N ASN A 30 -14.35 -7.37 7.97
CA ASN A 30 -14.01 -7.52 9.38
C ASN A 30 -12.61 -8.10 9.60
N THR A 31 -11.80 -8.28 8.56
CA THR A 31 -10.45 -8.82 8.68
C THR A 31 -9.49 -7.66 9.07
N PRO A 32 -8.81 -7.74 10.22
CA PRO A 32 -7.86 -6.70 10.64
C PRO A 32 -6.77 -6.45 9.59
N GLY A 33 -6.46 -5.18 9.33
CA GLY A 33 -5.48 -4.79 8.30
C GLY A 33 -5.97 -4.89 6.85
N TYR A 34 -7.22 -5.33 6.63
CA TYR A 34 -7.81 -5.29 5.30
C TYR A 34 -8.02 -3.86 4.82
N THR A 35 -7.78 -3.63 3.53
CA THR A 35 -8.12 -2.38 2.86
C THR A 35 -9.05 -2.69 1.71
N ARG A 36 -10.15 -1.94 1.62
CA ARG A 36 -11.10 -2.03 0.52
C ARG A 36 -10.39 -1.85 -0.83
N GLN A 37 -10.77 -2.67 -1.79
CA GLN A 37 -10.34 -2.59 -3.18
C GLN A 37 -11.41 -1.95 -4.06
N ARG A 38 -11.00 -1.20 -5.07
CA ARG A 38 -11.87 -0.60 -6.10
C ARG A 38 -11.39 -1.04 -7.48
N THR A 39 -12.33 -1.46 -8.31
CA THR A 39 -12.09 -1.77 -9.72
C THR A 39 -12.17 -0.49 -10.53
N ASP A 40 -11.13 -0.21 -11.33
CA ASP A 40 -11.11 0.93 -12.24
C ASP A 40 -11.49 0.51 -13.65
N LEU A 41 -12.38 1.29 -14.25
CA LEU A 41 -12.89 1.08 -15.59
C LEU A 41 -12.39 2.17 -16.52
N SER A 42 -12.01 1.80 -17.73
CA SER A 42 -11.63 2.74 -18.78
C SER A 42 -12.19 2.31 -20.13
N THR A 43 -12.43 3.29 -20.99
CA THR A 43 -12.86 3.07 -22.37
C THR A 43 -11.74 2.41 -23.17
N ARG A 44 -12.08 1.38 -23.93
CA ARG A 44 -11.13 0.75 -24.86
C ARG A 44 -10.84 1.71 -26.03
N PRO A 45 -9.64 1.64 -26.64
CA PRO A 45 -9.30 2.49 -27.78
C PRO A 45 -10.36 2.39 -28.89
N PRO A 46 -10.88 3.52 -29.39
CA PRO A 46 -11.89 3.49 -30.43
C PRO A 46 -11.30 3.01 -31.76
N GLN A 47 -12.11 2.34 -32.57
CA GLN A 47 -11.74 1.90 -33.90
C GLN A 47 -12.06 3.00 -34.91
N PHE A 48 -11.07 3.37 -35.72
CA PHE A 48 -11.30 4.28 -36.84
C PHE A 48 -11.99 3.51 -37.99
N THR A 49 -13.13 4.02 -38.42
CA THR A 49 -13.78 3.68 -39.68
C THR A 49 -13.65 4.92 -40.56
N GLY A 50 -13.48 4.81 -41.88
CA GLY A 50 -13.15 5.97 -42.74
C GLY A 50 -14.09 7.21 -42.67
N VAL A 51 -15.17 7.12 -41.90
CA VAL A 51 -16.16 8.17 -41.59
C VAL A 51 -16.12 8.69 -40.14
N GLY A 52 -15.28 8.12 -39.25
CA GLY A 52 -15.17 8.51 -37.85
C GLY A 52 -14.70 7.40 -36.90
N TYR A 53 -14.65 7.72 -35.60
CA TYR A 53 -14.27 6.77 -34.54
C TYR A 53 -15.50 6.08 -33.93
N ILE A 54 -15.42 4.76 -33.77
CA ILE A 54 -16.43 3.93 -33.11
C ILE A 54 -15.86 3.38 -31.80
N GLY A 55 -16.60 3.53 -30.71
CA GLY A 55 -16.19 3.01 -29.40
C GLY A 55 -16.20 1.48 -29.34
N THR A 56 -15.16 0.90 -28.76
CA THR A 56 -14.97 -0.57 -28.68
C THR A 56 -15.29 -1.17 -27.30
N GLY A 57 -15.96 -0.38 -26.46
CA GLY A 57 -16.49 -0.80 -25.16
C GLY A 57 -15.60 -0.37 -23.98
N VAL A 58 -15.69 -1.14 -22.89
CA VAL A 58 -15.02 -0.84 -21.62
C VAL A 58 -14.09 -1.99 -21.21
N GLN A 59 -13.05 -1.67 -20.45
CA GLN A 59 -12.14 -2.63 -19.86
C GLN A 59 -11.81 -2.27 -18.41
N VAL A 60 -11.42 -3.28 -17.64
CA VAL A 60 -10.84 -3.07 -16.31
C VAL A 60 -9.37 -2.71 -16.48
N THR A 61 -8.95 -1.55 -15.99
CA THR A 61 -7.54 -1.11 -16.04
C THR A 61 -6.74 -1.60 -14.84
N GLY A 62 -7.41 -1.80 -13.71
CA GLY A 62 -6.76 -2.25 -12.50
C GLY A 62 -7.75 -2.44 -11.36
N ILE A 63 -7.21 -2.97 -10.26
CA ILE A 63 -7.88 -3.01 -8.96
C ILE A 63 -6.95 -2.30 -7.99
N GLU A 64 -7.36 -1.14 -7.51
CA GLU A 64 -6.59 -0.32 -6.59
C GLU A 64 -7.10 -0.45 -5.16
N ARG A 65 -6.25 -0.15 -4.19
CA ARG A 65 -6.62 -0.12 -2.77
C ARG A 65 -7.09 1.28 -2.41
N VAL A 66 -8.24 1.37 -1.75
CA VAL A 66 -8.78 2.62 -1.21
C VAL A 66 -8.27 2.79 0.21
N TYR A 67 -7.14 3.49 0.36
CA TYR A 67 -6.56 3.88 1.64
C TYR A 67 -6.10 5.34 1.59
N ASP A 68 -5.95 5.94 2.77
CA ASP A 68 -5.31 7.24 2.89
C ASP A 68 -3.79 7.08 2.81
N ALA A 69 -3.24 7.39 1.63
CA ALA A 69 -1.80 7.31 1.39
C ALA A 69 -0.99 8.33 2.21
N PHE A 70 -1.60 9.46 2.59
CA PHE A 70 -0.94 10.46 3.43
C PHE A 70 -0.83 9.96 4.87
N LEU A 71 -1.92 9.49 5.46
CA LEU A 71 -1.91 8.89 6.80
C LEU A 71 -0.97 7.68 6.86
N ASN A 72 -1.00 6.81 5.86
CA ASN A 72 -0.10 5.66 5.81
C ASN A 72 1.37 6.10 5.76
N ARG A 73 1.70 7.12 4.97
CA ARG A 73 3.05 7.69 4.93
C ARG A 73 3.45 8.29 6.28
N GLN A 74 2.55 9.01 6.94
CA GLN A 74 2.81 9.61 8.24
C GLN A 74 3.06 8.55 9.33
N VAL A 75 2.29 7.45 9.34
CA VAL A 75 2.53 6.32 10.24
C VAL A 75 3.92 5.73 9.99
N VAL A 76 4.27 5.43 8.74
CA VAL A 76 5.59 4.87 8.38
C VAL A 76 6.73 5.79 8.82
N THR A 77 6.63 7.09 8.53
CA THR A 77 7.68 8.06 8.90
C THR A 77 7.81 8.19 10.42
N ASN A 78 6.70 8.28 11.15
CA ASN A 78 6.73 8.44 12.60
C ASN A 78 7.26 7.19 13.30
N THR A 79 6.86 5.99 12.85
CA THR A 79 7.39 4.73 13.37
C THR A 79 8.88 4.58 13.08
N ALA A 80 9.36 5.02 11.92
CA ALA A 80 10.79 5.02 11.62
C ALA A 80 11.58 5.94 12.55
N ALA A 81 11.06 7.15 12.82
CA ALA A 81 11.68 8.10 13.73
C ALA A 81 11.68 7.59 15.19
N GLU A 82 10.57 7.01 15.63
CA GLU A 82 10.46 6.40 16.96
C GLU A 82 11.44 5.25 17.15
N SER A 83 11.54 4.33 16.17
CA SER A 83 12.51 3.24 16.17
C SER A 83 13.96 3.72 16.21
N GLN A 84 14.28 4.78 15.47
CA GLN A 84 15.62 5.38 15.48
C GLN A 84 15.96 5.94 16.88
N LEU A 85 15.04 6.67 17.50
CA LEU A 85 15.23 7.23 18.83
C LEU A 85 15.32 6.15 19.91
N ALA A 86 14.51 5.08 19.79
CA ALA A 86 14.56 3.94 20.69
C ALA A 86 15.93 3.23 20.62
N GLN A 87 16.47 3.02 19.43
CA GLN A 87 17.80 2.45 19.24
C GLN A 87 18.90 3.36 19.79
N PHE A 88 18.81 4.66 19.55
CA PHE A 88 19.75 5.62 20.12
C PHE A 88 19.73 5.60 21.65
N HIS A 89 18.54 5.57 22.27
CA HIS A 89 18.40 5.46 23.71
C HIS A 89 19.00 4.17 24.26
N GLN A 90 18.81 3.03 23.58
CA GLN A 90 19.44 1.76 23.96
C GLN A 90 20.96 1.85 23.92
N LEU A 91 21.54 2.41 22.85
CA LEU A 91 22.99 2.57 22.71
C LEU A 91 23.55 3.55 23.75
N ALA A 92 22.88 4.66 23.99
CA ALA A 92 23.25 5.63 25.02
C ALA A 92 23.26 4.99 26.42
N GLY A 93 22.23 4.19 26.74
CA GLY A 93 22.18 3.43 27.99
C GLY A 93 23.31 2.39 28.10
N GLN A 94 23.72 1.75 27.01
CA GLN A 94 24.89 0.86 27.03
C GLN A 94 26.18 1.63 27.34
N VAL A 95 26.39 2.78 26.71
CA VAL A 95 27.55 3.64 26.97
C VAL A 95 27.55 4.14 28.42
N ASP A 96 26.41 4.60 28.92
CA ASP A 96 26.26 5.06 30.31
C ASP A 96 26.59 3.94 31.31
N ASN A 97 26.09 2.71 31.07
CA ASN A 97 26.43 1.55 31.89
C ASN A 97 27.93 1.21 31.85
N LEU A 98 28.60 1.34 30.69
CA LEU A 98 30.04 1.09 30.57
C LEU A 98 30.90 2.14 31.28
N LEU A 99 30.45 3.40 31.33
CA LEU A 99 31.16 4.51 31.97
C LEU A 99 30.85 4.64 33.47
N GLY A 100 29.59 4.36 33.86
CA GLY A 100 29.08 4.50 35.22
C GLY A 100 29.38 3.30 36.14
N ASN A 101 29.78 2.15 35.58
CA ASN A 101 30.13 0.99 36.39
C ASN A 101 31.46 1.19 37.13
N ARG A 102 31.40 1.44 38.45
CA ARG A 102 32.57 1.73 39.30
C ARG A 102 33.49 0.54 39.56
N SER A 103 33.07 -0.69 39.23
CA SER A 103 33.84 -1.91 39.51
C SER A 103 34.45 -2.56 38.26
N ALA A 104 33.78 -2.40 37.11
CA ALA A 104 34.18 -2.99 35.82
C ALA A 104 34.18 -2.00 34.64
N GLY A 105 33.87 -0.72 34.87
CA GLY A 105 33.83 0.31 33.84
C GLY A 105 35.21 0.82 33.44
N LEU A 106 35.27 1.48 32.27
CA LEU A 106 36.51 1.96 31.65
C LEU A 106 37.36 2.83 32.60
N SER A 107 36.71 3.60 33.49
CA SER A 107 37.34 4.43 34.51
C SER A 107 38.09 3.63 35.57
N ALA A 108 37.51 2.54 36.06
CA ALA A 108 38.15 1.63 37.02
C ALA A 108 39.32 0.84 36.39
N SER A 109 39.27 0.62 35.08
CA SER A 109 40.37 0.00 34.31
C SER A 109 41.50 0.99 34.02
N LEU A 110 41.19 2.26 33.71
CA LEU A 110 42.18 3.32 33.50
C LEU A 110 42.89 3.76 34.79
N GLN A 111 42.22 3.69 35.95
CA GLN A 111 42.84 3.99 37.26
C GLN A 111 43.76 2.87 37.80
N ARG A 112 43.73 1.68 37.18
CA ARG A 112 44.61 0.55 37.54
C ARG A 112 45.95 0.55 36.80
N PHE A 113 46.16 1.46 35.85
CA PHE A 113 47.42 1.66 35.12
C PHE A 113 48.19 2.85 35.70
#